data_AF-A0A670ZNF7-F1
#
_entry.id   AF-A0A670ZNF7-F1
#
_cell.length_a   1.000
_cell.length_b   1.000
_cell.length_c   1.000
_cell.angle_alpha   90.00
_cell.angle_beta   90.00
_cell.angle_gamma   90.00
#
_symmetry.space_group_name_H-M   'P 1'
#
loop_
_entity.id
_entity.type
_entity.pdbx_description
1 polymer ?
#
loop_
_entity_poly.entity_id
_entity_poly.type
_entity_poly.pdbx_seq_one_letter_code
_entity_poly.pdbx_strand_id
1 'polypeptide(L)'
;MNILPKFLYLFQTIPIKLHKKFFEELNKTTFKFIWQGKKPRINVQAMQDTKSRGGLAVPNWELYYMATSLVWLKDWVKLTNKRILFLEGHDLQRGWHAFLWDIGKTSQKYFHRHLIRDALLTIWKKIRKKHYIKIPIWISTMEVMIHPNNLEITKMIKYKDLLDPQGNLKSRQEIQDQGLKIDQWVYLQIQSRYKQDKKEFGINNKLQQLDKILLGPDKKSITKFYNYLLETELEEEIVKGNMIAWSRNVGRSITLAEWEKVWGRNNKITKSVAYKENLYKMFYRWHLPPSRLAKMHPNMSPYCWKCKKKEGTFFHMWWTCTETQNYWKKIQTWLEEITKEQIEYKPESFLLGIFDKQISKKAKYITIHILTAARLAFAQYWKQHQIPSDEMIIDKISKCAEMDKLTLALKNKDTSQYYDSWNCWYNWINHR
;
A
#
# COMPACT_ATOMS: atom_id res chain seq x y z
N MET A 1 12.78 0.57 11.69
CA MET A 1 13.28 -0.82 11.52
C MET A 1 14.59 -0.75 10.75
N ASN A 2 15.72 -0.99 11.41
CA ASN A 2 17.05 -0.81 10.82
C ASN A 2 17.47 -1.97 9.89
N ILE A 3 16.63 -3.00 9.79
CA ILE A 3 16.89 -4.24 9.05
C ILE A 3 16.58 -4.08 7.56
N LEU A 4 15.50 -3.36 7.20
CA LEU A 4 15.10 -3.17 5.81
C LEU A 4 16.21 -2.54 4.95
N PRO A 5 16.88 -1.44 5.38
CA PRO A 5 18.00 -0.88 4.61
C PRO A 5 19.14 -1.87 4.37
N LYS A 6 19.43 -2.76 5.33
CA LYS A 6 20.49 -3.78 5.19
C LYS A 6 20.16 -4.80 4.11
N PHE A 7 18.93 -5.32 4.09
CA PHE A 7 18.50 -6.22 3.01
C PHE A 7 18.39 -5.51 1.66
N LEU A 8 17.91 -4.26 1.64
CA LEU A 8 17.86 -3.47 0.42
C LEU A 8 19.25 -3.23 -0.16
N TYR A 9 20.26 -3.01 0.68
CA TYR A 9 21.65 -2.93 0.22
C TYR A 9 22.07 -4.24 -0.46
N LEU A 10 21.86 -5.39 0.19
CA LEU A 10 22.22 -6.70 -0.36
C LEU A 10 21.47 -7.01 -1.68
N PHE A 11 20.16 -6.72 -1.74
CA PHE A 11 19.38 -6.94 -2.97
C PHE A 11 19.80 -6.03 -4.12
N GLN A 12 20.38 -4.87 -3.83
CA GLN A 12 20.91 -3.96 -4.84
C GLN A 12 22.31 -4.38 -5.30
N THR A 13 23.18 -4.78 -4.37
CA THR A 13 24.58 -5.09 -4.68
C THR A 13 24.77 -6.51 -5.22
N ILE A 14 23.88 -7.44 -4.85
CA ILE A 14 23.98 -8.86 -5.21
C ILE A 14 22.64 -9.33 -5.80
N PRO A 15 22.31 -8.96 -7.04
CA PRO A 15 21.09 -9.41 -7.73
C PRO A 15 21.21 -10.86 -8.19
N ILE A 16 21.28 -11.79 -7.23
CA ILE A 16 21.29 -13.24 -7.46
C ILE A 16 19.88 -13.80 -7.34
N LYS A 17 19.65 -14.96 -7.95
CA LYS A 17 18.37 -15.65 -7.92
C LYS A 17 18.04 -16.14 -6.50
N LEU A 18 17.04 -15.53 -5.88
CA LEU A 18 16.51 -15.96 -4.60
C LEU A 18 15.24 -16.82 -4.78
N HIS A 19 15.20 -17.96 -4.07
CA HIS A 19 14.06 -18.88 -4.08
C HIS A 19 12.97 -18.41 -3.12
N LYS A 20 11.72 -18.81 -3.37
CA LYS A 20 10.56 -18.46 -2.53
C LYS A 20 10.74 -18.80 -1.05
N LYS A 21 11.37 -19.96 -0.76
CA LYS A 21 11.67 -20.42 0.61
C LYS A 21 12.45 -19.39 1.43
N PHE A 22 13.40 -18.68 0.81
CA PHE A 22 14.18 -17.63 1.48
C PHE A 22 13.27 -16.51 1.98
N PHE A 23 12.34 -16.04 1.15
CA PHE A 23 11.40 -14.99 1.53
C PHE A 23 10.38 -15.49 2.58
N GLU A 24 9.95 -16.73 2.50
CA GLU A 24 9.06 -17.37 3.49
C GLU A 24 9.73 -17.45 4.87
N GLU A 25 11.00 -17.85 4.95
CA GLU A 25 11.78 -17.90 6.19
C GLU A 25 12.05 -16.50 6.76
N LEU A 26 12.38 -15.54 5.90
CA LEU A 26 12.60 -14.16 6.32
C LEU A 26 11.31 -13.53 6.86
N ASN A 27 10.17 -13.78 6.19
CA ASN A 27 8.84 -13.40 6.68
C ASN A 27 8.54 -14.08 8.03
N LYS A 28 8.76 -15.39 8.15
CA LYS A 28 8.53 -16.14 9.39
C LYS A 28 9.32 -15.56 10.57
N THR A 29 10.58 -15.22 10.35
CA THR A 29 11.45 -14.60 11.37
C THR A 29 10.99 -13.19 11.73
N THR A 30 10.67 -12.37 10.72
CA THR A 30 10.14 -11.02 10.91
C THR A 30 8.84 -11.04 11.71
N PHE A 31 7.91 -11.94 11.38
CA PHE A 31 6.64 -12.05 12.08
C PHE A 31 6.77 -12.69 13.46
N LYS A 32 7.67 -13.67 13.66
CA LYS A 32 7.98 -14.19 15.00
C LYS A 32 8.44 -13.07 15.94
N PHE A 33 9.26 -12.15 15.43
CA PHE A 33 9.69 -10.95 16.17
C PHE A 33 8.52 -9.99 16.45
N ILE A 34 7.77 -9.59 15.41
CA ILE A 34 6.62 -8.66 15.55
C ILE A 34 5.60 -9.18 16.57
N TRP A 35 5.33 -10.48 16.55
CA TRP A 35 4.34 -11.12 17.42
C TRP A 35 4.92 -11.62 18.74
N GLN A 36 6.22 -11.43 19.01
CA GLN A 36 6.89 -11.93 20.21
C GLN A 36 6.64 -13.43 20.46
N GLY A 37 6.67 -14.24 19.39
CA GLY A 37 6.36 -15.67 19.43
C GLY A 37 4.87 -16.03 19.61
N LYS A 38 3.97 -15.06 19.78
CA LYS A 38 2.52 -15.29 19.89
C LYS A 38 1.91 -15.56 18.51
N LYS A 39 0.74 -16.20 18.50
CA LYS A 39 -0.02 -16.46 17.27
C LYS A 39 -0.43 -15.12 16.59
N PRO A 40 -0.13 -14.92 15.29
CA PRO A 40 -0.56 -13.75 14.54
C PRO A 40 -2.08 -13.60 14.58
N ARG A 41 -2.54 -12.36 14.81
CA ARG A 41 -3.98 -12.01 14.84
C ARG A 41 -4.47 -11.28 13.60
N ILE A 42 -3.54 -10.79 12.79
CA ILE A 42 -3.81 -10.07 11.54
C ILE A 42 -3.13 -10.87 10.41
N ASN A 43 -3.77 -10.93 9.24
CA ASN A 43 -3.16 -11.54 8.05
C ASN A 43 -1.87 -10.77 7.66
N VAL A 44 -0.84 -11.50 7.24
CA VAL A 44 0.43 -10.98 6.74
C VAL A 44 0.25 -9.97 5.61
N GLN A 45 -0.55 -10.30 4.59
CA GLN A 45 -0.82 -9.39 3.47
C GLN A 45 -1.44 -8.08 3.94
N ALA A 46 -2.42 -8.18 4.85
CA ALA A 46 -3.08 -7.00 5.42
C ALA A 46 -2.12 -6.13 6.25
N MET A 47 -1.06 -6.69 6.86
CA MET A 47 -0.02 -5.91 7.55
C MET A 47 0.99 -5.29 6.58
N GLN A 48 1.29 -5.98 5.47
CA GLN A 48 2.23 -5.50 4.44
C GLN A 48 1.66 -4.40 3.56
N ASP A 49 0.34 -4.28 3.53
CA ASP A 49 -0.34 -3.22 2.79
C ASP A 49 0.00 -1.80 3.30
N THR A 50 -0.25 -0.82 2.45
CA THR A 50 -0.03 0.60 2.70
C THR A 50 -0.88 1.11 3.86
N LYS A 51 -0.36 2.11 4.58
CA LYS A 51 -1.08 2.73 5.71
C LYS A 51 -2.36 3.44 5.29
N SER A 52 -2.45 3.92 4.04
CA SER A 52 -3.67 4.54 3.48
C SER A 52 -4.79 3.52 3.31
N ARG A 53 -4.46 2.29 2.91
CA ARG A 53 -5.42 1.20 2.80
C ARG A 53 -5.68 0.50 4.13
N GLY A 54 -5.00 0.89 5.20
CA GLY A 54 -5.18 0.36 6.54
C GLY A 54 -4.18 -0.70 6.97
N GLY A 55 -3.15 -0.97 6.18
CA GLY A 55 -2.03 -1.80 6.61
C GLY A 55 -1.05 -1.09 7.55
N LEU A 56 -0.03 -1.83 7.98
CA LEU A 56 1.03 -1.34 8.87
C LEU A 56 2.30 -0.94 8.09
N ALA A 57 2.32 -1.14 6.77
CA ALA A 57 3.50 -1.02 5.91
C ALA A 57 4.66 -1.88 6.40
N VAL A 58 4.37 -3.11 6.83
CA VAL A 58 5.40 -4.13 7.06
C VAL A 58 6.05 -4.46 5.72
N PRO A 59 7.38 -4.62 5.62
CA PRO A 59 8.01 -4.92 4.35
C PRO A 59 7.54 -6.26 3.76
N ASN A 60 7.19 -6.23 2.48
CA ASN A 60 7.16 -7.44 1.67
C ASN A 60 8.54 -7.61 1.00
N TRP A 61 9.31 -8.55 1.52
CA TRP A 61 10.70 -8.77 1.11
C TRP A 61 10.84 -9.20 -0.35
N GLU A 62 9.91 -10.02 -0.86
CA GLU A 62 9.92 -10.48 -2.25
C GLU A 62 9.65 -9.29 -3.20
N LEU A 63 8.65 -8.46 -2.88
CA LEU A 63 8.36 -7.25 -3.65
C LEU A 63 9.51 -6.24 -3.63
N TYR A 64 10.21 -6.08 -2.50
CA TYR A 64 11.39 -5.22 -2.44
C TYR A 64 12.53 -5.76 -3.30
N TYR A 65 12.78 -7.06 -3.29
CA TYR A 65 13.76 -7.71 -4.16
C TYR A 65 13.40 -7.59 -5.65
N MET A 66 12.12 -7.72 -6.00
CA MET A 66 11.65 -7.48 -7.37
C MET A 66 11.83 -6.01 -7.76
N ALA A 67 11.52 -5.07 -6.85
CA ALA A 67 11.68 -3.65 -7.09
C ALA A 67 13.14 -3.24 -7.30
N THR A 68 14.09 -3.80 -6.54
CA THR A 68 15.54 -3.55 -6.75
C THR A 68 16.00 -4.11 -8.09
N SER A 69 15.49 -5.28 -8.49
CA SER A 69 15.79 -5.88 -9.79
C SER A 69 15.27 -5.03 -10.95
N LEU A 70 14.10 -4.41 -10.80
CA LEU A 70 13.58 -3.45 -11.79
C LEU A 70 14.43 -2.18 -11.91
N VAL A 71 15.15 -1.78 -10.85
CA VAL A 71 16.09 -0.65 -10.94
C VAL A 71 17.26 -0.97 -11.86
N TRP A 72 17.84 -2.18 -11.75
CA TRP A 72 18.87 -2.64 -12.68
C TRP A 72 18.36 -2.68 -14.13
N LEU A 73 17.17 -3.24 -14.33
CA LEU A 73 16.56 -3.34 -15.66
C LEU A 73 16.24 -1.97 -16.27
N LYS A 74 16.11 -0.92 -15.45
CA LYS A 74 15.84 0.44 -15.91
C LYS A 74 16.93 0.97 -16.84
N ASP A 75 18.20 0.65 -16.55
CA ASP A 75 19.33 1.07 -17.39
C ASP A 75 19.31 0.36 -18.75
N TRP A 76 18.91 -0.92 -18.77
CA TRP A 76 18.74 -1.71 -19.99
C TRP A 76 17.56 -1.20 -20.85
N VAL A 77 16.54 -0.58 -20.24
CA VAL A 77 15.38 0.01 -20.93
C VAL A 77 15.67 1.44 -21.45
N LYS A 78 16.43 2.22 -20.70
CA LYS A 78 16.76 3.60 -21.06
C LYS A 78 17.87 3.67 -22.10
N LEU A 79 18.82 2.74 -22.04
CA LEU A 79 20.03 2.72 -22.86
C LEU A 79 20.92 3.97 -22.70
N THR A 80 20.78 4.71 -21.60
CA THR A 80 21.47 5.99 -21.38
C THR A 80 22.88 5.83 -20.83
N ASN A 81 23.13 4.81 -20.00
CA ASN A 81 24.44 4.60 -19.38
C ASN A 81 25.36 3.76 -20.28
N LYS A 82 25.91 4.41 -21.32
CA LYS A 82 26.73 3.74 -22.34
C LYS A 82 27.91 2.94 -21.74
N ARG A 83 28.55 3.46 -20.69
CA ARG A 83 29.70 2.82 -20.04
C ARG A 83 29.32 1.47 -19.40
N ILE A 84 28.26 1.46 -18.60
CA ILE A 84 27.80 0.22 -17.95
C ILE A 84 27.29 -0.77 -19.00
N LEU A 85 26.50 -0.30 -19.97
CA LEU A 85 25.94 -1.16 -21.02
C LEU A 85 27.02 -1.78 -21.92
N PHE A 86 28.13 -1.08 -22.13
CA PHE A 86 29.27 -1.62 -22.87
C PHE A 86 29.99 -2.70 -22.06
N LEU A 87 30.29 -2.44 -20.78
CA LEU A 87 30.97 -3.40 -19.90
C LEU A 87 30.12 -4.65 -19.66
N GLU A 88 28.85 -4.46 -19.32
CA GLU A 88 27.88 -5.54 -19.13
C GLU A 88 27.46 -6.18 -20.46
N GLY A 89 27.76 -5.58 -21.60
CA GLY A 89 27.29 -6.02 -22.91
C GLY A 89 28.37 -6.54 -23.84
N HIS A 90 29.61 -6.67 -23.37
CA HIS A 90 30.78 -6.98 -24.21
C HIS A 90 30.64 -8.28 -25.01
N ASP A 91 29.92 -9.27 -24.47
CA ASP A 91 29.68 -10.61 -25.05
C ASP A 91 28.32 -10.73 -25.75
N LEU A 92 27.57 -9.63 -25.91
CA LEU A 92 26.21 -9.67 -26.44
C LEU A 92 26.17 -9.68 -27.96
N GLN A 93 25.48 -10.68 -28.51
CA GLN A 93 25.23 -10.81 -29.95
C GLN A 93 24.01 -10.01 -30.44
N ARG A 94 23.15 -9.54 -29.52
CA ARG A 94 21.93 -8.75 -29.79
C ARG A 94 21.80 -7.65 -28.75
N GLY A 95 20.99 -6.63 -29.02
CA GLY A 95 20.72 -5.59 -28.04
C GLY A 95 19.97 -6.07 -26.80
N TRP A 96 20.06 -5.27 -25.75
CA TRP A 96 19.41 -5.40 -24.45
C TRP A 96 17.90 -5.59 -24.54
N HIS A 97 17.20 -4.83 -25.39
CA HIS A 97 15.75 -4.96 -25.53
C HIS A 97 15.35 -6.32 -26.13
N ALA A 98 16.23 -6.98 -26.91
CA ALA A 98 15.98 -8.33 -27.39
C ALA A 98 15.86 -9.32 -26.22
N PHE A 99 16.67 -9.16 -25.18
CA PHE A 99 16.61 -10.01 -23.99
C PHE A 99 15.41 -9.69 -23.09
N LEU A 100 14.89 -8.46 -23.15
CA LEU A 100 13.68 -8.10 -22.42
C LEU A 100 12.40 -8.57 -23.13
N TRP A 101 12.40 -8.64 -24.47
CA TRP A 101 11.19 -8.90 -25.24
C TRP A 101 11.15 -10.24 -25.98
N ASP A 102 12.25 -10.64 -26.64
CA ASP A 102 12.33 -11.89 -27.41
C ASP A 102 12.71 -13.11 -26.53
N ILE A 103 12.23 -13.13 -25.29
CA ILE A 103 12.58 -14.13 -24.29
C ILE A 103 12.21 -15.55 -24.75
N GLY A 104 13.21 -16.44 -24.82
CA GLY A 104 12.99 -17.88 -25.03
C GLY A 104 13.39 -18.41 -26.42
N LYS A 105 13.91 -17.55 -27.31
CA LYS A 105 14.49 -17.99 -28.58
C LYS A 105 15.84 -18.71 -28.32
N THR A 106 16.12 -19.77 -29.08
CA THR A 106 17.28 -20.67 -28.94
C THR A 106 18.64 -19.96 -28.90
N SER A 107 18.73 -18.76 -29.48
CA SER A 107 19.92 -17.92 -29.56
C SER A 107 20.34 -17.21 -28.25
N GLN A 108 19.58 -17.33 -27.16
CA GLN A 108 19.84 -16.58 -25.91
C GLN A 108 20.49 -17.41 -24.79
N LYS A 109 20.88 -18.67 -25.04
CA LYS A 109 21.41 -19.57 -24.00
C LYS A 109 22.67 -19.04 -23.29
N TYR A 110 23.51 -18.27 -23.98
CA TYR A 110 24.74 -17.71 -23.39
C TYR A 110 24.44 -16.63 -22.34
N PHE A 111 23.42 -15.79 -22.56
CA PHE A 111 23.05 -14.72 -21.65
C PHE A 111 22.55 -15.26 -20.30
N HIS A 112 21.94 -16.43 -20.31
CA HIS A 112 21.49 -17.17 -19.12
C HIS A 112 22.63 -17.81 -18.32
N ARG A 113 23.87 -17.86 -18.83
CA ARG A 113 25.02 -18.41 -18.08
C ARG A 113 25.49 -17.47 -16.97
N HIS A 114 25.29 -16.17 -17.13
CA HIS A 114 25.68 -15.20 -16.11
C HIS A 114 24.63 -15.12 -15.00
N LEU A 115 25.03 -15.47 -13.77
CA LEU A 115 24.14 -15.62 -12.61
C LEU A 115 23.25 -14.38 -12.37
N ILE A 116 23.84 -13.18 -12.48
CA ILE A 116 23.10 -11.91 -12.28
C ILE A 116 22.10 -11.66 -13.41
N ARG A 117 22.50 -11.91 -14.67
CA ARG A 117 21.65 -11.63 -15.83
C ARG A 117 20.47 -12.60 -15.84
N ASP A 118 20.70 -13.87 -15.51
CA ASP A 118 19.64 -14.87 -15.38
C ASP A 118 18.64 -14.53 -14.27
N ALA A 119 19.13 -14.07 -13.12
CA ALA A 119 18.29 -13.65 -12.00
C ALA A 119 17.37 -12.48 -12.40
N LEU A 120 17.95 -11.41 -12.97
CA LEU A 120 17.21 -10.23 -13.42
C LEU A 120 16.19 -10.58 -14.50
N LEU A 121 16.57 -11.39 -15.49
CA LEU A 121 15.62 -11.84 -16.53
C LEU A 121 14.52 -12.73 -15.99
N THR A 122 14.83 -13.61 -15.03
CA THR A 122 13.80 -14.48 -14.42
C THR A 122 12.72 -13.63 -13.74
N ILE A 123 13.11 -12.55 -13.07
CA ILE A 123 12.18 -11.61 -12.44
C ILE A 123 11.41 -10.82 -13.51
N TRP A 124 12.11 -10.32 -14.53
CA TRP A 124 11.48 -9.62 -15.64
C TRP A 124 10.45 -10.51 -16.35
N LYS A 125 10.74 -11.79 -16.58
CA LYS A 125 9.79 -12.76 -17.16
C LYS A 125 8.49 -12.85 -16.36
N LYS A 126 8.61 -12.92 -15.03
CA LYS A 126 7.44 -12.96 -14.12
C LYS A 126 6.62 -11.67 -14.23
N ILE A 127 7.28 -10.52 -14.15
CA ILE A 127 6.62 -9.20 -14.22
C ILE A 127 5.99 -9.01 -15.60
N ARG A 128 6.72 -9.30 -16.68
CA ARG A 128 6.23 -9.16 -18.04
C ARG A 128 4.97 -9.98 -18.28
N LYS A 129 4.96 -11.25 -17.87
CA LYS A 129 3.81 -12.14 -18.03
C LYS A 129 2.56 -11.60 -17.31
N LYS A 130 2.74 -10.91 -16.17
CA LYS A 130 1.63 -10.36 -15.37
C LYS A 130 1.17 -8.99 -15.87
N HIS A 131 2.07 -8.14 -16.34
CA HIS A 131 1.81 -6.72 -16.57
C HIS A 131 1.74 -6.30 -18.05
N TYR A 132 2.35 -7.06 -18.97
CA TYR A 132 2.32 -6.75 -20.40
C TYR A 132 1.61 -7.83 -21.21
N ILE A 133 0.53 -7.43 -21.87
CA ILE A 133 -0.18 -8.24 -22.89
C ILE A 133 0.33 -7.91 -24.29
N LYS A 134 0.61 -6.62 -24.55
CA LYS A 134 1.11 -6.07 -25.81
C LYS A 134 2.53 -5.51 -25.67
N ILE A 135 3.21 -5.34 -26.80
CA ILE A 135 4.55 -4.75 -26.87
C ILE A 135 4.52 -3.28 -26.42
N PRO A 136 5.34 -2.89 -25.43
CA PRO A 136 5.43 -1.50 -25.00
C PRO A 136 6.17 -0.63 -26.02
N ILE A 137 5.75 0.63 -26.10
CA ILE A 137 6.26 1.60 -27.07
C ILE A 137 7.69 2.09 -26.79
N TRP A 138 8.26 1.74 -25.63
CA TRP A 138 9.64 2.09 -25.30
C TRP A 138 10.68 1.14 -25.90
N ILE A 139 10.26 -0.01 -26.44
CA ILE A 139 11.17 -0.93 -27.12
C ILE A 139 11.70 -0.27 -28.38
N SER A 140 13.01 -0.37 -28.56
CA SER A 140 13.67 0.04 -29.79
C SER A 140 13.75 -1.13 -30.76
N THR A 141 13.14 -0.97 -31.93
CA THR A 141 13.08 -1.99 -32.98
C THR A 141 14.47 -2.35 -33.50
N MET A 142 15.31 -1.34 -33.72
CA MET A 142 16.66 -1.54 -34.25
C MET A 142 17.61 -2.15 -33.22
N GLU A 143 17.48 -1.74 -31.96
CA GLU A 143 18.30 -2.29 -30.88
C GLU A 143 18.04 -3.79 -30.68
N VAL A 144 16.80 -4.24 -30.82
CA VAL A 144 16.45 -5.67 -30.73
C VAL A 144 17.16 -6.51 -31.82
N MET A 145 17.48 -5.91 -32.98
CA MET A 145 17.98 -6.62 -34.16
C MET A 145 19.50 -6.56 -34.33
N ILE A 146 20.18 -5.57 -33.73
CA ILE A 146 21.60 -5.27 -34.00
C ILE A 146 22.46 -5.53 -32.75
N HIS A 147 23.75 -5.83 -32.95
CA HIS A 147 24.74 -5.96 -31.88
C HIS A 147 24.94 -4.63 -31.12
N PRO A 148 25.05 -4.64 -29.77
CA PRO A 148 25.11 -3.43 -28.93
C PRO A 148 26.34 -2.52 -29.11
N ASN A 149 27.38 -2.92 -29.86
CA ASN A 149 28.61 -2.13 -29.99
C ASN A 149 28.48 -0.95 -30.96
N ASN A 150 27.38 -0.85 -31.71
CA ASN A 150 27.11 0.28 -32.59
C ASN A 150 26.00 1.18 -32.03
N LEU A 151 26.24 1.91 -30.94
CA LEU A 151 25.27 2.84 -30.31
C LEU A 151 25.12 4.16 -31.10
N GLU A 152 24.78 4.06 -32.39
CA GLU A 152 24.39 5.22 -33.20
C GLU A 152 22.98 5.69 -32.82
N ILE A 153 22.74 7.00 -32.97
CA ILE A 153 21.44 7.65 -32.67
C ILE A 153 20.30 6.99 -33.47
N THR A 154 20.59 6.50 -34.68
CA THR A 154 19.69 5.76 -35.58
C THR A 154 19.23 4.40 -35.01
N LYS A 155 19.92 3.87 -34.00
CA LYS A 155 19.62 2.56 -33.38
C LYS A 155 18.86 2.65 -32.05
N MET A 156 18.60 3.87 -31.55
CA MET A 156 17.81 4.09 -30.32
C MET A 156 16.35 4.46 -30.59
N ILE A 157 15.90 4.37 -31.85
CA ILE A 157 14.55 4.74 -32.25
C ILE A 157 13.55 3.77 -31.61
N LYS A 158 12.60 4.30 -30.85
CA LYS A 158 11.60 3.52 -30.12
C LYS A 158 10.28 3.50 -30.88
N TYR A 159 9.42 2.54 -30.57
CA TYR A 159 8.07 2.51 -31.15
C TYR A 159 7.27 3.80 -30.90
N LYS A 160 7.51 4.50 -29.79
CA LYS A 160 6.88 5.82 -29.52
C LYS A 160 7.17 6.86 -30.61
N ASP A 161 8.32 6.76 -31.27
CA ASP A 161 8.77 7.72 -32.28
C ASP A 161 8.25 7.30 -33.68
N LEU A 162 8.10 5.98 -33.89
CA LEU A 162 7.71 5.36 -35.16
C LEU A 162 6.20 5.25 -35.39
N LEU A 163 5.39 5.30 -34.34
CA LEU A 163 3.95 5.10 -34.44
C LEU A 163 3.18 6.43 -34.46
N ASP A 164 2.10 6.46 -35.23
CA ASP A 164 1.09 7.52 -35.18
C ASP A 164 0.21 7.38 -33.91
N PRO A 165 -0.62 8.39 -33.57
CA PRO A 165 -1.55 8.31 -32.43
C PRO A 165 -2.53 7.12 -32.50
N GLN A 166 -2.78 6.59 -33.70
CA GLN A 166 -3.66 5.47 -33.99
C GLN A 166 -2.96 4.10 -33.85
N GLY A 167 -1.64 4.05 -33.70
CA GLY A 167 -0.81 2.85 -33.57
C GLY A 167 -0.33 2.22 -34.90
N ASN A 168 -0.44 2.95 -36.01
CA ASN A 168 0.13 2.58 -37.30
C ASN A 168 1.56 3.11 -37.45
N LEU A 169 2.34 2.42 -38.29
CA LEU A 169 3.71 2.83 -38.59
C LEU A 169 3.69 4.05 -39.51
N LYS A 170 4.36 5.13 -39.08
CA LYS A 170 4.58 6.35 -39.87
C LYS A 170 5.34 6.04 -41.15
N SER A 171 5.08 6.82 -42.20
CA SER A 171 5.86 6.75 -43.43
C SER A 171 7.30 7.22 -43.20
N ARG A 172 8.22 6.83 -44.08
CA ARG A 172 9.63 7.26 -43.99
C ARG A 172 9.76 8.79 -44.06
N GLN A 173 8.93 9.45 -44.89
CA GLN A 173 8.93 10.90 -45.03
C GLN A 173 8.51 11.58 -43.72
N GLU A 174 7.43 11.12 -43.09
CA GLU A 174 6.95 11.64 -41.80
C GLU A 174 7.99 11.50 -40.67
N ILE A 175 8.81 10.45 -40.71
CA ILE A 175 9.88 10.23 -39.74
C ILE A 175 11.08 11.17 -40.02
N GLN A 176 11.38 11.42 -41.30
CA GLN A 176 12.41 12.39 -41.71
C GLN A 176 12.03 13.83 -41.35
N ASP A 177 10.75 14.18 -41.49
CA ASP A 177 10.20 15.50 -41.11
C ASP A 177 10.31 15.75 -39.58
N GLN A 178 10.35 14.68 -38.78
CA GLN A 178 10.59 14.73 -37.34
C GLN A 178 12.09 14.85 -36.96
N GLY A 179 12.97 15.00 -37.96
CA GLY A 179 14.41 15.17 -37.77
C GLY A 179 15.18 13.86 -37.60
N LEU A 180 14.55 12.69 -37.78
CA LEU A 180 15.19 11.38 -37.71
C LEU A 180 15.64 10.94 -39.12
N LYS A 181 16.95 10.98 -39.38
CA LYS A 181 17.52 10.44 -40.62
C LYS A 181 17.55 8.91 -40.57
N ILE A 182 16.66 8.26 -41.33
CA ILE A 182 16.60 6.81 -41.46
C ILE A 182 16.86 6.38 -42.92
N ASP A 183 17.76 5.42 -43.08
CA ASP A 183 18.06 4.77 -44.36
C ASP A 183 16.90 3.88 -44.83
N GLN A 184 16.77 3.71 -46.14
CA GLN A 184 15.69 2.91 -46.73
C GLN A 184 15.68 1.47 -46.22
N TRP A 185 16.87 0.86 -46.15
CA TRP A 185 17.04 -0.50 -45.69
C TRP A 185 16.63 -0.68 -44.22
N VAL A 186 17.04 0.25 -43.36
CA VAL A 186 16.66 0.29 -41.94
C VAL A 186 15.15 0.40 -41.79
N TYR A 187 14.51 1.26 -42.59
CA TYR A 187 13.06 1.41 -42.58
C TYR A 187 12.33 0.11 -42.99
N LEU A 188 12.82 -0.61 -44.01
CA LEU A 188 12.27 -1.91 -44.41
C LEU A 188 12.39 -2.96 -43.30
N GLN A 189 13.51 -2.97 -42.57
CA GLN A 189 13.69 -3.86 -41.41
C GLN A 189 12.69 -3.54 -40.29
N ILE A 190 12.50 -2.26 -39.98
CA ILE A 190 11.49 -1.80 -39.01
C ILE A 190 10.08 -2.24 -39.45
N GLN A 191 9.75 -2.09 -40.74
CA GLN A 191 8.44 -2.48 -41.27
C GLN A 191 8.20 -3.98 -41.15
N SER A 192 9.21 -4.81 -41.47
CA SER A 192 9.14 -6.26 -41.30
C SER A 192 8.89 -6.64 -39.84
N ARG A 193 9.67 -6.07 -38.91
CA ARG A 193 9.52 -6.33 -37.48
C ARG A 193 8.17 -5.86 -36.93
N TYR A 194 7.71 -4.66 -37.31
CA TYR A 194 6.39 -4.14 -36.94
C TYR A 194 5.26 -5.08 -37.37
N LYS A 195 5.30 -5.61 -38.59
CA LYS A 195 4.30 -6.57 -39.08
C LYS A 195 4.29 -7.85 -38.25
N GLN A 196 5.46 -8.39 -37.91
CA GLN A 196 5.59 -9.58 -37.06
C GLN A 196 5.04 -9.30 -35.65
N ASP A 197 5.50 -8.22 -35.01
CA ASP A 197 5.15 -7.84 -33.65
C ASP A 197 3.65 -7.51 -33.50
N LYS A 198 3.05 -6.85 -34.51
CA LYS A 198 1.61 -6.58 -34.57
C LYS A 198 0.80 -7.87 -34.68
N LYS A 199 1.31 -8.88 -35.39
CA LYS A 199 0.65 -10.18 -35.58
C LYS A 199 0.76 -11.09 -34.35
N GLU A 200 1.92 -11.13 -33.68
CA GLU A 200 2.17 -12.04 -32.56
C GLU A 200 1.61 -11.55 -31.23
N PHE A 201 1.86 -10.29 -30.86
CA PHE A 201 1.53 -9.76 -29.52
C PHE A 201 0.69 -8.48 -29.56
N GLY A 202 0.67 -7.78 -30.71
CA GLY A 202 0.11 -6.43 -30.80
C GLY A 202 0.97 -5.39 -30.09
N ILE A 203 0.89 -4.13 -30.49
CA ILE A 203 1.70 -3.04 -29.91
C ILE A 203 0.77 -2.10 -29.12
N ASN A 204 1.25 -1.59 -27.99
CA ASN A 204 0.54 -0.59 -27.21
C ASN A 204 0.54 0.76 -27.93
N ASN A 205 -0.50 1.56 -27.72
CA ASN A 205 -0.58 2.91 -28.31
C ASN A 205 -0.21 4.00 -27.29
N LYS A 206 -0.10 3.66 -26.00
CA LYS A 206 0.16 4.59 -24.90
C LYS A 206 1.10 3.97 -23.86
N LEU A 207 1.85 4.82 -23.16
CA LEU A 207 2.69 4.41 -22.03
C LEU A 207 1.84 3.94 -20.86
N GLN A 208 2.07 2.71 -20.40
CA GLN A 208 1.50 2.18 -19.18
C GLN A 208 2.15 2.80 -17.94
N GLN A 209 1.56 2.57 -16.76
CA GLN A 209 2.10 3.09 -15.49
C GLN A 209 3.52 2.57 -15.22
N LEU A 210 3.80 1.28 -15.50
CA LEU A 210 5.13 0.71 -15.37
C LEU A 210 6.15 1.38 -16.33
N ASP A 211 5.74 1.65 -17.58
CA ASP A 211 6.59 2.32 -18.57
C ASP A 211 7.01 3.72 -18.09
N LYS A 212 6.07 4.47 -17.49
CA LYS A 212 6.33 5.80 -16.93
C LYS A 212 7.36 5.74 -15.79
N ILE A 213 7.34 4.67 -14.98
CA ILE A 213 8.34 4.50 -13.91
C ILE A 213 9.70 4.10 -14.49
N LEU A 214 9.73 3.18 -15.45
CA LEU A 214 10.95 2.73 -16.13
C LEU A 214 11.66 3.88 -16.87
N LEU A 215 10.91 4.72 -17.59
CA LEU A 215 11.47 5.85 -18.33
C LEU A 215 11.69 7.10 -17.47
N GLY A 216 11.03 7.18 -16.31
CA GLY A 216 11.07 8.35 -15.43
C GLY A 216 12.42 8.58 -14.72
N PRO A 217 12.56 9.69 -13.98
CA PRO A 217 13.81 10.04 -13.29
C PRO A 217 14.19 9.02 -12.22
N ASP A 218 15.49 8.92 -11.92
CA ASP A 218 16.03 7.88 -11.03
C ASP A 218 15.80 8.15 -9.54
N LYS A 219 15.26 9.32 -9.20
CA LYS A 219 14.83 9.68 -7.84
C LYS A 219 13.77 8.70 -7.31
N LYS A 220 14.09 8.06 -6.17
CA LYS A 220 13.21 7.14 -5.42
C LYS A 220 12.68 5.95 -6.26
N SER A 221 13.50 5.42 -7.19
CA SER A 221 13.07 4.36 -8.12
C SER A 221 12.56 3.11 -7.40
N ILE A 222 13.26 2.63 -6.36
CA ILE A 222 12.82 1.46 -5.57
C ILE A 222 11.44 1.68 -4.96
N THR A 223 11.19 2.86 -4.37
CA THR A 223 9.88 3.18 -3.78
C THR A 223 8.78 3.20 -4.83
N LYS A 224 9.05 3.76 -6.02
CA LYS A 224 8.07 3.80 -7.12
C LYS A 224 7.73 2.39 -7.61
N PHE A 225 8.75 1.56 -7.85
CA PHE A 225 8.54 0.17 -8.27
C PHE A 225 7.83 -0.66 -7.19
N TYR A 226 8.26 -0.54 -5.94
CA TYR A 226 7.63 -1.25 -4.83
C TYR A 226 6.16 -0.88 -4.68
N ASN A 227 5.82 0.41 -4.71
CA ASN A 227 4.43 0.84 -4.61
C ASN A 227 3.60 0.34 -5.80
N TYR A 228 4.14 0.40 -7.02
CA TYR A 228 3.46 -0.15 -8.20
C TYR A 228 3.21 -1.66 -8.08
N LEU A 229 4.23 -2.44 -7.71
CA LEU A 229 4.09 -3.88 -7.53
C LEU A 229 3.13 -4.22 -6.39
N LEU A 230 3.18 -3.48 -5.29
CA LEU A 230 2.28 -3.64 -4.14
C LEU A 230 0.84 -3.27 -4.48
N GLU A 231 0.63 -2.25 -5.32
CA GLU A 231 -0.69 -1.90 -5.84
C GLU A 231 -1.24 -3.05 -6.67
N THR A 232 -0.49 -3.55 -7.67
CA THR A 232 -0.97 -4.61 -8.57
C THR A 232 -1.08 -5.99 -7.90
N GLU A 233 -0.23 -6.33 -6.93
CA GLU A 233 -0.38 -7.58 -6.18
C GLU A 233 -1.56 -7.58 -5.22
N LEU A 234 -1.93 -6.41 -4.69
CA LEU A 234 -3.03 -6.28 -3.74
C LEU A 234 -4.31 -5.70 -4.38
N GLU A 235 -4.30 -5.39 -5.68
CA GLU A 235 -5.45 -4.90 -6.44
C GLU A 235 -6.58 -5.94 -6.48
N GLU A 236 -6.22 -7.23 -6.42
CA GLU A 236 -7.17 -8.35 -6.36
C GLU A 236 -7.83 -8.50 -4.97
N GLU A 237 -7.30 -7.88 -3.91
CA GLU A 237 -7.90 -7.87 -2.57
C GLU A 237 -8.80 -6.64 -2.35
N ILE A 238 -9.75 -6.41 -3.27
CA ILE A 238 -10.71 -5.26 -3.25
C ILE A 238 -11.58 -5.27 -1.98
N VAL A 239 -11.72 -6.43 -1.33
CA VAL A 239 -12.61 -6.60 -0.18
C VAL A 239 -11.86 -7.19 1.01
N LYS A 240 -11.40 -6.30 1.90
CA LYS A 240 -10.83 -6.72 3.18
C LYS A 240 -11.91 -7.45 3.98
N GLY A 241 -11.68 -8.70 4.39
CA GLY A 241 -12.69 -9.48 5.14
C GLY A 241 -13.24 -8.76 6.39
N ASN A 242 -12.44 -7.89 7.00
CA ASN A 242 -12.89 -7.04 8.12
C ASN A 242 -13.86 -5.94 7.69
N MET A 243 -13.69 -5.36 6.49
CA MET A 243 -14.63 -4.37 5.94
C MET A 243 -16.01 -5.01 5.74
N ILE A 244 -16.08 -6.23 5.17
CA ILE A 244 -17.34 -6.98 5.04
C ILE A 244 -17.95 -7.21 6.41
N ALA A 245 -17.15 -7.66 7.38
CA ALA A 245 -17.64 -7.95 8.72
C ALA A 245 -18.21 -6.70 9.41
N TRP A 246 -17.58 -5.54 9.22
CA TRP A 246 -18.09 -4.26 9.70
C TRP A 246 -19.36 -3.83 8.96
N SER A 247 -19.40 -3.93 7.63
CA SER A 247 -20.61 -3.63 6.84
C SER A 247 -21.82 -4.46 7.29
N ARG A 248 -21.61 -5.76 7.56
CA ARG A 248 -22.65 -6.65 8.10
C ARG A 248 -23.12 -6.26 9.51
N ASN A 249 -22.24 -5.72 10.35
CA ASN A 249 -22.58 -5.32 11.72
C ASN A 249 -23.26 -3.95 11.78
N VAL A 250 -22.86 -3.03 10.91
CA VAL A 250 -23.46 -1.69 10.80
C VAL A 250 -24.80 -1.74 10.05
N GLY A 251 -24.99 -2.70 9.14
CA GLY A 251 -26.20 -2.79 8.32
C GLY A 251 -26.16 -1.88 7.08
N ARG A 252 -24.99 -1.33 6.74
CA ARG A 252 -24.74 -0.48 5.56
C ARG A 252 -23.48 -0.96 4.84
N SER A 253 -23.45 -0.86 3.52
CA SER A 253 -22.23 -1.07 2.73
C SER A 253 -21.21 0.04 3.00
N ILE A 254 -20.04 -0.33 3.52
CA ILE A 254 -18.88 0.57 3.62
C ILE A 254 -18.06 0.42 2.34
N THR A 255 -17.90 1.53 1.61
CA THR A 255 -17.11 1.55 0.36
C THR A 255 -15.60 1.60 0.66
N LEU A 256 -14.78 1.14 -0.30
CA LEU A 256 -13.31 1.21 -0.17
C LEU A 256 -12.83 2.66 -0.01
N ALA A 257 -13.43 3.61 -0.74
CA ALA A 257 -13.09 5.02 -0.65
C ALA A 257 -13.39 5.60 0.75
N GLU A 258 -14.53 5.25 1.35
CA GLU A 258 -14.83 5.64 2.73
C GLU A 258 -13.83 5.02 3.72
N TRP A 259 -13.50 3.74 3.53
CA TRP A 259 -12.54 3.03 4.37
C TRP A 259 -11.15 3.70 4.33
N GLU A 260 -10.62 3.93 3.14
CA GLU A 260 -9.33 4.61 2.92
C GLU A 260 -9.32 6.04 3.46
N LYS A 261 -10.44 6.77 3.31
CA LYS A 261 -10.58 8.13 3.85
C LYS A 261 -10.44 8.13 5.37
N VAL A 262 -11.06 7.16 6.06
CA VAL A 262 -10.97 7.07 7.52
C VAL A 262 -9.54 6.74 7.96
N TRP A 263 -8.88 5.78 7.31
CA TRP A 263 -7.48 5.45 7.56
C TRP A 263 -6.54 6.64 7.31
N GLY A 264 -6.70 7.30 6.17
CA GLY A 264 -5.89 8.47 5.79
C GLY A 264 -6.06 9.63 6.76
N ARG A 265 -7.29 9.92 7.20
CA ARG A 265 -7.57 10.95 8.22
C ARG A 265 -6.90 10.58 9.54
N ASN A 266 -7.12 9.36 10.02
CA ASN A 266 -6.67 8.96 11.34
C ASN A 266 -5.14 8.81 11.44
N ASN A 267 -4.46 8.41 10.37
CA ASN A 267 -2.99 8.35 10.38
C ASN A 267 -2.36 9.75 10.47
N LYS A 268 -3.07 10.79 10.00
CA LYS A 268 -2.65 12.19 10.05
C LYS A 268 -3.07 12.90 11.34
N ILE A 269 -4.15 12.47 11.99
CA ILE A 269 -4.74 13.19 13.13
C ILE A 269 -3.75 13.27 14.29
N THR A 270 -3.25 12.12 14.77
CA THR A 270 -2.37 12.01 15.94
C THR A 270 -1.00 11.43 15.58
N LYS A 271 0.05 11.82 16.30
CA LYS A 271 1.38 11.16 16.26
C LYS A 271 1.51 10.07 17.33
N SER A 272 0.61 10.02 18.31
CA SER A 272 0.62 9.02 19.39
C SER A 272 0.43 7.60 18.87
N VAL A 273 1.35 6.71 19.24
CA VAL A 273 1.31 5.29 18.84
C VAL A 273 0.11 4.59 19.46
N ALA A 274 -0.21 4.86 20.72
CA ALA A 274 -1.33 4.23 21.43
C ALA A 274 -2.69 4.52 20.76
N TYR A 275 -2.89 5.74 20.27
CA TYR A 275 -4.12 6.13 19.56
C TYR A 275 -4.21 5.52 18.17
N LYS A 276 -3.08 5.42 17.46
CA LYS A 276 -3.04 4.67 16.19
C LYS A 276 -3.36 3.20 16.43
N GLU A 277 -2.78 2.59 17.47
CA GLU A 277 -2.99 1.19 17.83
C GLU A 277 -4.47 0.91 18.17
N ASN A 278 -5.16 1.81 18.89
CA ASN A 278 -6.58 1.67 19.17
C ASN A 278 -7.40 1.47 17.88
N LEU A 279 -7.16 2.32 16.89
CA LEU A 279 -7.85 2.23 15.61
C LEU A 279 -7.52 0.92 14.89
N TYR A 280 -6.24 0.54 14.81
CA TYR A 280 -5.85 -0.76 14.27
C TYR A 280 -6.60 -1.91 14.96
N LYS A 281 -6.70 -1.89 16.28
CA LYS A 281 -7.42 -2.91 17.05
C LYS A 281 -8.92 -2.91 16.73
N MET A 282 -9.54 -1.76 16.52
CA MET A 282 -10.95 -1.65 16.13
C MET A 282 -11.18 -2.17 14.71
N PHE A 283 -10.45 -1.63 13.74
CA PHE A 283 -10.59 -1.98 12.33
C PHE A 283 -10.36 -3.49 12.08
N TYR A 284 -9.34 -4.07 12.71
CA TYR A 284 -9.01 -5.49 12.59
C TYR A 284 -9.77 -6.40 13.57
N ARG A 285 -10.68 -5.86 14.38
CA ARG A 285 -11.47 -6.62 15.37
C ARG A 285 -10.59 -7.45 16.31
N TRP A 286 -9.53 -6.82 16.80
CA TRP A 286 -8.46 -7.47 17.55
C TRP A 286 -8.88 -8.04 18.90
N HIS A 287 -9.81 -7.36 19.56
CA HIS A 287 -10.30 -7.76 20.87
C HIS A 287 -11.07 -9.07 20.76
N LEU A 288 -10.62 -10.11 21.47
CA LEU A 288 -11.27 -11.42 21.44
C LEU A 288 -12.54 -11.37 22.29
N PRO A 289 -13.71 -11.66 21.71
CA PRO A 289 -14.96 -11.69 22.46
C PRO A 289 -15.16 -13.08 23.13
N PRO A 290 -15.99 -13.18 24.18
CA PRO A 290 -16.27 -14.44 24.89
C PRO A 290 -16.64 -15.60 23.97
N SER A 291 -17.50 -15.37 22.97
CA SER A 291 -17.93 -16.43 22.04
C SER A 291 -16.79 -17.04 21.23
N ARG A 292 -15.77 -16.24 20.91
CA ARG A 292 -14.58 -16.73 20.20
C ARG A 292 -13.62 -17.45 21.15
N LEU A 293 -13.53 -16.99 22.39
CA LEU A 293 -12.69 -17.63 23.41
C LEU A 293 -13.25 -18.99 23.85
N ALA A 294 -14.58 -19.11 24.00
CA ALA A 294 -15.26 -20.37 24.27
C ALA A 294 -14.96 -21.45 23.21
N LYS A 295 -14.84 -21.04 21.93
CA LYS A 295 -14.43 -21.93 20.83
C LYS A 295 -12.96 -22.35 20.89
N MET A 296 -12.11 -21.54 21.53
CA MET A 296 -10.68 -21.84 21.68
C MET A 296 -10.38 -22.63 22.95
N HIS A 297 -11.20 -22.44 23.98
CA HIS A 297 -11.04 -23.02 25.31
C HIS A 297 -12.40 -23.54 25.79
N PRO A 298 -12.64 -24.87 25.74
CA PRO A 298 -13.95 -25.46 26.04
C PRO A 298 -14.54 -25.10 27.40
N ASN A 299 -13.70 -24.81 28.40
CA ASN A 299 -14.13 -24.49 29.77
C ASN A 299 -14.58 -23.03 29.95
N MET A 300 -14.60 -22.22 28.88
CA MET A 300 -14.92 -20.80 28.97
C MET A 300 -16.35 -20.51 28.52
N SER A 301 -17.08 -19.72 29.31
CA SER A 301 -18.46 -19.31 28.99
C SER A 301 -18.52 -18.41 27.73
N PRO A 302 -19.45 -18.67 26.78
CA PRO A 302 -19.64 -17.84 25.60
C PRO A 302 -20.45 -16.56 25.88
N TYR A 303 -20.99 -16.40 27.09
CA TYR A 303 -21.82 -15.26 27.45
C TYR A 303 -21.03 -13.97 27.62
N CYS A 304 -21.70 -12.85 27.35
CA CYS A 304 -21.14 -11.51 27.50
C CYS A 304 -20.64 -11.26 28.94
N TRP A 305 -19.40 -10.79 29.08
CA TRP A 305 -18.85 -10.47 30.41
C TRP A 305 -19.59 -9.33 31.12
N LYS A 306 -20.22 -8.42 30.36
CA LYS A 306 -21.02 -7.31 30.90
C LYS A 306 -22.42 -7.79 31.28
N CYS A 307 -23.31 -7.99 30.32
CA CYS A 307 -24.71 -8.29 30.63
C CYS A 307 -24.95 -9.72 31.14
N LYS A 308 -24.05 -10.67 30.90
CA LYS A 308 -24.19 -12.11 31.20
C LYS A 308 -25.45 -12.79 30.62
N LYS A 309 -26.24 -12.10 29.79
CA LYS A 309 -27.54 -12.55 29.24
C LYS A 309 -27.45 -13.12 27.83
N LYS A 310 -26.71 -12.46 26.94
CA LYS A 310 -26.58 -12.85 25.52
C LYS A 310 -25.18 -13.37 25.21
N GLU A 311 -25.06 -14.11 24.10
CA GLU A 311 -23.76 -14.52 23.57
C GLU A 311 -22.87 -13.29 23.33
N GLY A 312 -21.68 -13.31 23.92
CA GLY A 312 -20.71 -12.23 23.84
C GLY A 312 -20.01 -12.24 22.49
N THR A 313 -20.67 -11.77 21.44
CA THR A 313 -20.03 -11.51 20.13
C THR A 313 -19.23 -10.21 20.15
N PHE A 314 -18.33 -10.01 19.18
CA PHE A 314 -17.52 -8.78 19.10
C PHE A 314 -18.39 -7.52 19.04
N PHE A 315 -19.43 -7.54 18.20
CA PHE A 315 -20.32 -6.39 18.04
C PHE A 315 -21.26 -6.23 19.25
N HIS A 316 -21.66 -7.33 19.90
CA HIS A 316 -22.42 -7.24 21.14
C HIS A 316 -21.64 -6.55 22.24
N MET A 317 -20.40 -6.97 22.47
CA MET A 317 -19.52 -6.38 23.48
C MET A 317 -19.25 -4.89 23.24
N TRP A 318 -19.10 -4.47 21.99
CA TRP A 318 -18.80 -3.07 21.62
C TRP A 318 -20.03 -2.18 21.43
N TRP A 319 -21.21 -2.72 21.12
CA TRP A 319 -22.37 -1.89 20.76
C TRP A 319 -23.71 -2.39 21.28
N THR A 320 -24.09 -3.65 21.03
CA THR A 320 -25.49 -4.08 21.28
C THR A 320 -25.78 -4.55 22.71
N CYS A 321 -24.78 -4.62 23.58
CA CYS A 321 -24.95 -4.92 25.00
C CYS A 321 -25.56 -3.72 25.74
N THR A 322 -26.55 -3.97 26.61
CA THR A 322 -27.26 -2.92 27.38
C THR A 322 -26.30 -2.03 28.16
N GLU A 323 -25.37 -2.62 28.92
CA GLU A 323 -24.35 -1.88 29.67
C GLU A 323 -23.45 -1.04 28.76
N THR A 324 -23.12 -1.57 27.59
CA THR A 324 -22.30 -0.87 26.60
C THR A 324 -23.08 0.27 25.94
N GLN A 325 -24.37 0.11 25.70
CA GLN A 325 -25.23 1.17 25.18
C GLN A 325 -25.35 2.32 26.19
N ASN A 326 -25.52 2.01 27.47
CA ASN A 326 -25.55 3.04 28.52
C ASN A 326 -24.24 3.83 28.55
N TYR A 327 -23.11 3.13 28.42
CA TYR A 327 -21.80 3.76 28.30
C TYR A 327 -21.72 4.70 27.08
N TRP A 328 -22.10 4.26 25.88
CA TRP A 328 -22.01 5.10 24.68
C TRP A 328 -23.01 6.24 24.66
N LYS A 329 -24.22 6.07 25.19
CA LYS A 329 -25.21 7.15 25.36
C LYS A 329 -24.67 8.24 26.28
N LYS A 330 -24.02 7.87 27.39
CA LYS A 330 -23.35 8.85 28.26
C LYS A 330 -22.27 9.63 27.50
N ILE A 331 -21.44 8.94 26.72
CA ILE A 331 -20.41 9.61 25.89
C ILE A 331 -21.05 10.51 24.83
N GLN A 332 -22.18 10.10 24.24
CA GLN A 332 -22.94 10.93 23.30
C GLN A 332 -23.37 12.25 23.96
N THR A 333 -24.00 12.17 25.14
CA THR A 333 -24.43 13.36 25.89
C THR A 333 -23.26 14.30 26.17
N TRP A 334 -22.11 13.77 26.62
CA TRP A 334 -20.92 14.61 26.83
C TRP A 334 -20.44 15.26 25.54
N LEU A 335 -20.40 14.50 24.45
CA LEU A 335 -19.97 15.05 23.17
C LEU A 335 -20.91 16.17 22.69
N GLU A 336 -22.22 15.99 22.80
CA GLU A 336 -23.22 17.01 22.42
C GLU A 336 -23.10 18.26 23.30
N GLU A 337 -22.85 18.09 24.61
CA GLU A 337 -22.59 19.20 25.54
C GLU A 337 -21.31 19.96 25.22
N ILE A 338 -20.23 19.26 24.81
CA ILE A 338 -18.93 19.83 24.47
C ILE A 338 -18.96 20.52 23.11
N THR A 339 -19.57 19.90 22.09
CA THR A 339 -19.56 20.44 20.73
C THR A 339 -20.73 21.38 20.44
N LYS A 340 -21.78 21.37 21.26
CA LYS A 340 -23.05 22.09 21.02
C LYS A 340 -23.70 21.72 19.68
N GLU A 341 -23.43 20.52 19.19
CA GLU A 341 -23.95 19.96 17.94
C GLU A 341 -24.56 18.59 18.24
N GLN A 342 -25.68 18.24 17.60
CA GLN A 342 -26.27 16.92 17.76
C GLN A 342 -25.42 15.85 17.08
N ILE A 343 -25.20 14.73 17.75
CA ILE A 343 -24.35 13.65 17.25
C ILE A 343 -25.19 12.41 17.09
N GLU A 344 -25.23 11.90 15.86
CA GLU A 344 -26.04 10.74 15.57
C GLU A 344 -25.52 9.47 16.27
N TYR A 345 -26.42 8.80 17.01
CA TYR A 345 -26.12 7.58 17.77
C TYR A 345 -26.03 6.34 16.86
N LYS A 346 -24.95 6.28 16.09
CA LYS A 346 -24.65 5.23 15.11
C LYS A 346 -23.37 4.46 15.45
N PRO A 347 -23.33 3.12 15.29
CA PRO A 347 -22.13 2.33 15.59
C PRO A 347 -20.92 2.74 14.74
N GLU A 348 -21.11 3.09 13.48
CA GLU A 348 -20.05 3.52 12.57
C GLU A 348 -19.44 4.86 12.98
N SER A 349 -20.23 5.77 13.56
CA SER A 349 -19.77 7.04 14.12
C SER A 349 -18.88 6.80 15.33
N PHE A 350 -19.35 6.01 16.29
CA PHE A 350 -18.67 5.82 17.57
C PHE A 350 -17.48 4.84 17.48
N LEU A 351 -17.61 3.75 16.72
CA LEU A 351 -16.61 2.69 16.66
C LEU A 351 -15.56 2.92 15.56
N LEU A 352 -15.98 3.46 14.40
CA LEU A 352 -15.12 3.66 13.22
C LEU A 352 -14.79 5.14 12.96
N GLY A 353 -15.56 6.09 13.52
CA GLY A 353 -15.41 7.51 13.24
C GLY A 353 -15.94 7.92 11.87
N ILE A 354 -16.88 7.18 11.30
CA ILE A 354 -17.57 7.51 10.05
C ILE A 354 -18.76 8.38 10.41
N PHE A 355 -18.72 9.65 10.03
CA PHE A 355 -19.77 10.61 10.34
C PHE A 355 -20.40 11.15 9.06
N ASP A 356 -21.70 11.38 9.09
CA ASP A 356 -22.43 12.05 8.02
C ASP A 356 -22.05 13.54 7.92
N LYS A 357 -22.43 14.19 6.82
CA LYS A 357 -21.96 15.55 6.46
C LYS A 357 -22.43 16.66 7.41
N GLN A 358 -23.32 16.37 8.36
CA GLN A 358 -24.01 17.36 9.18
C GLN A 358 -23.13 18.03 10.27
N ILE A 359 -22.04 17.39 10.69
CA ILE A 359 -21.17 17.90 11.78
C ILE A 359 -20.04 18.78 11.25
N SER A 360 -19.77 19.91 11.93
CA SER A 360 -18.69 20.84 11.58
C SER A 360 -17.30 20.18 11.64
N LYS A 361 -16.33 20.73 10.90
CA LYS A 361 -14.95 20.17 10.88
C LYS A 361 -14.30 20.17 12.26
N LYS A 362 -14.55 21.21 13.07
CA LYS A 362 -14.02 21.36 14.43
C LYS A 362 -14.66 20.37 15.39
N ALA A 363 -15.99 20.26 15.39
CA ALA A 363 -16.68 19.26 16.20
C ALA A 363 -16.22 17.85 15.84
N LYS A 364 -16.16 17.50 14.54
CA LYS A 364 -15.62 16.21 14.07
C LYS A 364 -14.24 15.91 14.63
N TYR A 365 -13.35 16.89 14.68
CA TYR A 365 -11.99 16.72 15.16
C TYR A 365 -11.96 16.30 16.64
N ILE A 366 -12.69 17.03 17.48
CA ILE A 366 -12.77 16.78 18.93
C ILE A 366 -13.48 15.46 19.20
N THR A 367 -14.60 15.20 18.53
CA THR A 367 -15.36 13.96 18.64
C THR A 367 -14.47 12.74 18.35
N ILE A 368 -13.62 12.78 17.32
CA ILE A 368 -12.71 11.66 17.03
C ILE A 368 -11.71 11.41 18.17
N HIS A 369 -11.16 12.46 18.78
CA HIS A 369 -10.21 12.32 19.89
C HIS A 369 -10.90 11.74 21.12
N ILE A 370 -12.04 12.31 21.51
CA ILE A 370 -12.81 11.83 22.66
C ILE A 370 -13.27 10.39 22.45
N LEU A 371 -13.80 10.03 21.28
CA LEU A 371 -14.18 8.65 20.97
C LEU A 371 -12.97 7.69 21.00
N THR A 372 -11.78 8.15 20.61
CA THR A 372 -10.56 7.34 20.70
C THR A 372 -10.17 7.10 22.16
N ALA A 373 -10.23 8.12 23.01
CA ALA A 373 -9.99 8.01 24.44
C ALA A 373 -11.04 7.11 25.13
N ALA A 374 -12.32 7.29 24.81
CA ALA A 374 -13.42 6.46 25.30
C ALA A 374 -13.25 4.98 24.90
N ARG A 375 -12.95 4.69 23.63
CA ARG A 375 -12.64 3.32 23.18
C ARG A 375 -11.45 2.72 23.92
N LEU A 376 -10.40 3.51 24.20
CA LEU A 376 -9.27 3.04 24.99
C LEU A 376 -9.65 2.73 26.43
N ALA A 377 -10.42 3.60 27.09
CA ALA A 377 -10.91 3.37 28.44
C ALA A 377 -11.76 2.09 28.50
N PHE A 378 -12.71 1.94 27.57
CA PHE A 378 -13.57 0.76 27.48
C PHE A 378 -12.76 -0.52 27.23
N ALA A 379 -11.75 -0.47 26.35
CA ALA A 379 -10.88 -1.60 26.05
C ALA A 379 -10.05 -2.07 27.25
N GLN A 380 -9.74 -1.21 28.23
CA GLN A 380 -9.05 -1.62 29.46
C GLN A 380 -9.94 -2.52 30.34
N TYR A 381 -11.26 -2.28 30.30
CA TYR A 381 -12.26 -3.08 31.01
C TYR A 381 -12.82 -4.21 30.14
N TRP A 382 -12.18 -4.55 29.02
CA TRP A 382 -12.74 -5.46 28.02
C TRP A 382 -13.20 -6.80 28.59
N LYS A 383 -12.39 -7.44 29.45
CA LYS A 383 -12.66 -8.75 30.05
C LYS A 383 -13.43 -8.71 31.37
N GLN A 384 -13.74 -7.52 31.88
CA GLN A 384 -14.34 -7.34 33.19
C GLN A 384 -15.86 -7.25 33.10
N HIS A 385 -16.57 -7.33 34.23
CA HIS A 385 -18.01 -7.07 34.28
C HIS A 385 -18.32 -5.57 34.32
N GLN A 386 -17.49 -4.79 35.00
CA GLN A 386 -17.67 -3.35 35.22
C GLN A 386 -17.39 -2.53 33.96
N ILE A 387 -18.04 -1.37 33.83
CA ILE A 387 -17.72 -0.35 32.83
C ILE A 387 -16.73 0.68 33.43
N PRO A 388 -15.95 1.40 32.59
CA PRO A 388 -15.04 2.44 33.10
C PRO A 388 -15.79 3.54 33.86
N SER A 389 -15.20 4.01 34.96
CA SER A 389 -15.71 5.15 35.74
C SER A 389 -15.56 6.47 34.99
N ASP A 390 -16.31 7.48 35.40
CA ASP A 390 -16.30 8.80 34.77
C ASP A 390 -14.93 9.47 34.88
N GLU A 391 -14.34 9.46 36.08
CA GLU A 391 -13.00 9.98 36.36
C GLU A 391 -11.94 9.39 35.42
N MET A 392 -12.00 8.07 35.21
CA MET A 392 -11.06 7.39 34.33
C MET A 392 -11.23 7.80 32.87
N ILE A 393 -12.48 7.98 32.41
CA ILE A 393 -12.73 8.42 31.04
C ILE A 393 -12.21 9.86 30.86
N ILE A 394 -12.49 10.74 31.83
CA ILE A 394 -12.02 12.13 31.83
C ILE A 394 -10.49 12.16 31.82
N ASP A 395 -9.81 11.39 32.68
CA ASP A 395 -8.34 11.27 32.68
C ASP A 395 -7.80 10.82 31.30
N LYS A 396 -8.45 9.85 30.65
CA LYS A 396 -8.05 9.41 29.31
C LYS A 396 -8.26 10.48 28.24
N ILE A 397 -9.33 11.25 28.32
CA ILE A 397 -9.59 12.35 27.38
C ILE A 397 -8.57 13.47 27.62
N SER A 398 -8.29 13.85 28.87
CA SER A 398 -7.28 14.86 29.20
C SER A 398 -5.88 14.45 28.71
N LYS A 399 -5.48 13.19 28.91
CA LYS A 399 -4.25 12.64 28.31
C LYS A 399 -4.27 12.71 26.78
N CYS A 400 -5.43 12.51 26.15
CA CYS A 400 -5.59 12.65 24.71
C CYS A 400 -5.42 14.09 24.23
N ALA A 401 -5.97 15.06 24.96
CA ALA A 401 -5.80 16.47 24.71
C ALA A 401 -4.31 16.87 24.77
N GLU A 402 -3.58 16.45 25.80
CA GLU A 402 -2.15 16.77 25.94
C GLU A 402 -1.30 16.14 24.82
N MET A 403 -1.58 14.88 24.47
CA MET A 403 -0.90 14.21 23.36
C MET A 403 -1.21 14.86 21.99
N ASP A 404 -2.38 15.46 21.83
CA ASP A 404 -2.73 16.22 20.64
C ASP A 404 -1.99 17.57 20.59
N LYS A 405 -1.87 18.26 21.73
CA LYS A 405 -1.04 19.47 21.87
C LYS A 405 0.39 19.22 21.39
N LEU A 406 1.01 18.13 21.86
CA LEU A 406 2.34 17.70 21.41
C LEU A 406 2.36 17.36 19.91
N THR A 407 1.30 16.73 19.41
CA THR A 407 1.19 16.40 17.97
C THR A 407 1.15 17.66 17.11
N LEU A 408 0.45 18.70 17.54
CA LEU A 408 0.37 19.98 16.81
C LEU A 408 1.68 20.75 16.87
N ALA A 409 2.35 20.77 18.03
CA ALA A 409 3.69 21.34 18.18
C ALA A 409 4.68 20.69 17.21
N LEU A 410 4.70 19.34 17.12
CA LEU A 410 5.54 18.60 16.16
C LEU A 410 5.18 18.84 14.69
N LYS A 411 4.02 19.43 14.39
CA LYS A 411 3.61 19.82 13.05
C LYS A 411 3.91 21.30 12.76
N ASN A 412 4.63 22.00 13.64
CA ASN A 412 4.88 23.43 13.59
C ASN A 412 3.58 24.24 13.45
N LYS A 413 2.51 23.78 14.09
CA LYS A 413 1.24 24.51 14.16
C LYS A 413 1.21 25.32 15.44
N ASP A 414 0.65 26.52 15.34
CA ASP A 414 0.49 27.42 16.47
C ASP A 414 -0.42 26.81 17.55
N THR A 415 -0.03 27.03 18.81
CA THR A 415 -0.82 26.74 20.00
C THR A 415 -2.22 27.35 19.98
N SER A 416 -2.44 28.46 19.27
CA SER A 416 -3.77 29.03 19.05
C SER A 416 -4.75 28.01 18.43
N GLN A 417 -4.33 27.27 17.40
CA GLN A 417 -5.16 26.24 16.74
C GLN A 417 -5.55 25.08 17.68
N TYR A 418 -4.72 24.81 18.68
CA TYR A 418 -5.01 23.79 19.70
C TYR A 418 -6.13 24.25 20.61
N TYR A 419 -5.99 25.45 21.21
CA TYR A 419 -7.01 26.00 22.10
C TYR A 419 -8.30 26.30 21.33
N ASP A 420 -8.21 26.76 20.08
CA ASP A 420 -9.37 26.88 19.20
C ASP A 420 -10.17 25.58 19.11
N SER A 421 -9.52 24.41 19.19
CA SER A 421 -10.20 23.13 19.14
C SER A 421 -10.61 22.61 20.52
N TRP A 422 -9.72 22.66 21.52
CA TRP A 422 -9.93 22.00 22.82
C TRP A 422 -10.55 22.90 23.90
N ASN A 423 -10.72 24.21 23.67
CA ASN A 423 -11.27 25.11 24.70
C ASN A 423 -12.68 24.69 25.17
N CYS A 424 -13.50 24.13 24.28
CA CYS A 424 -14.82 23.63 24.66
C CYS A 424 -14.75 22.42 25.62
N TRP A 425 -13.71 21.58 25.53
CA TRP A 425 -13.48 20.49 26.48
C TRP A 425 -13.06 21.02 27.85
N TYR A 426 -12.13 21.97 27.89
CA TYR A 426 -11.68 22.57 29.15
C TYR A 426 -12.80 23.35 29.85
N ASN A 427 -13.59 24.11 29.09
CA ASN A 427 -14.77 24.79 29.63
C ASN A 427 -15.77 23.77 30.21
N TRP A 428 -16.02 22.67 29.51
CA TRP A 428 -16.93 21.63 29.97
C TRP A 428 -16.44 20.94 31.25
N ILE A 429 -15.15 20.62 31.37
CA ILE A 429 -14.56 20.08 32.60
C ILE A 429 -14.76 21.04 33.77
N ASN A 430 -14.52 22.34 33.57
CA ASN A 430 -14.56 23.32 34.66
C ASN A 430 -15.98 23.58 35.19
N HIS A 431 -17.02 23.17 34.46
CA HIS A 431 -18.43 23.34 34.82
C HIS A 431 -19.09 22.04 35.29
N ARG A 432 -18.31 20.99 35.54
CA ARG A 432 -18.77 19.67 35.98
C ARG A 432 -18.27 19.39 37.39
#